data_AF-A0A537YZP0-F1
#
_entry.id   AF-A0A537YZP0-F1
#
_cell.length_a   1.000
_cell.length_b   1.000
_cell.length_c   1.000
_cell.angle_alpha   90.00
_cell.angle_beta   90.00
_cell.angle_gamma   90.00
#
_symmetry.space_group_name_H-M   'P 1'
#
loop_
_entity.id
_entity.type
_entity.pdbx_description
1 polymer ?
#
loop_
_entity_poly.entity_id
_entity_poly.type
_entity_poly.pdbx_seq_one_letter_code
_entity_poly.pdbx_strand_id
1 'polypeptide(L)'
;AKGVWWVVGDSLHEARTRATKVQGRRTTVAGEAPLPEVICPEGGVRLVTSWVEPAYLEPDASWCVPGGEPASPLANGGAFGGKVASTAVTAARELADRFGRAVRVVYAREDCVRLGPKRPPIAASAVVREGTLHLRGSVAVNGFGAEPFTGGPSPYDFTVEADWTPVPNPALPTWPALRAFPLAEHAVLVEGAIHESGHDRAALVRDERHAAVLLDSCVVERSGACAGARVDVDDVTGALERVEIRVNAGDPLDEVTLRSYATGAAHMALGWVLTEGITVDAETGEPLDLTIRSFGIIRAKDMPPVEVAIVDDPGPPLAHSSDAVFAAVAAATWNSVTRAEGARPERFPARDTRTSRLLRR
;
A
#
# COMPACT_ATOMS: atom_id res chain seq x y z
N ALA A 1 20.54 3.78 -18.33
CA ALA A 1 19.59 4.74 -17.72
C ALA A 1 20.34 5.92 -17.07
N LYS A 2 19.87 7.16 -17.20
CA LYS A 2 20.54 8.35 -16.62
C LYS A 2 20.71 8.18 -15.11
N GLY A 3 21.91 8.43 -14.59
CA GLY A 3 22.19 8.50 -13.15
C GLY A 3 22.52 7.17 -12.44
N VAL A 4 22.39 6.01 -13.09
CA VAL A 4 22.71 4.70 -12.50
C VAL A 4 23.95 4.11 -13.16
N TRP A 5 24.94 3.73 -12.34
CA TRP A 5 26.17 3.07 -12.79
C TRP A 5 26.09 1.57 -12.55
N TRP A 6 26.35 0.77 -13.60
CA TRP A 6 26.32 -0.69 -13.52
C TRP A 6 27.72 -1.24 -13.35
N VAL A 7 27.86 -2.21 -12.44
CA VAL A 7 29.11 -2.94 -12.23
C VAL A 7 28.94 -4.35 -12.78
N VAL A 8 29.88 -4.75 -13.63
CA VAL A 8 29.83 -6.03 -14.36
C VAL A 8 30.97 -6.94 -13.90
N GLY A 9 30.66 -8.22 -13.77
CA GLY A 9 31.60 -9.30 -13.48
C GLY A 9 31.11 -10.59 -14.13
N ASP A 10 31.99 -11.58 -14.25
CA ASP A 10 31.65 -12.90 -14.78
C ASP A 10 30.79 -13.73 -13.81
N SER A 11 30.70 -13.28 -12.55
CA SER A 11 29.77 -13.81 -11.54
C SER A 11 29.11 -12.69 -10.72
N LEU A 12 27.99 -13.02 -10.07
CA LEU A 12 27.33 -12.10 -9.12
C LEU A 12 28.25 -11.73 -7.95
N HIS A 13 29.09 -12.68 -7.49
CA HIS A 13 30.05 -12.45 -6.42
C HIS A 13 31.08 -11.39 -6.84
N GLU A 14 31.69 -11.57 -8.00
CA GLU A 14 32.67 -10.62 -8.55
C GLU A 14 32.08 -9.23 -8.77
N ALA A 15 30.88 -9.15 -9.37
CA ALA A 15 30.19 -7.87 -9.58
C ALA A 15 29.93 -7.15 -8.25
N ARG A 16 29.52 -7.88 -7.20
CA ARG A 16 29.30 -7.33 -5.86
C ARG A 16 30.60 -6.85 -5.20
N THR A 17 31.67 -7.64 -5.28
CA THR A 17 32.99 -7.26 -4.75
C THR A 17 33.49 -5.97 -5.43
N ARG A 18 33.37 -5.87 -6.76
CA ARG A 18 33.75 -4.68 -7.53
C ARG A 18 32.86 -3.47 -7.25
N ALA A 19 31.60 -3.67 -6.92
CA ALA A 19 30.68 -2.58 -6.62
C ALA A 19 31.04 -1.85 -5.33
N THR A 20 31.82 -2.47 -4.43
CA THR A 20 32.25 -1.88 -3.16
C THR A 20 31.10 -1.28 -2.36
N LYS A 21 29.89 -1.86 -2.51
CA LYS A 21 28.66 -1.26 -2.00
C LYS A 21 28.65 -1.37 -0.48
N VAL A 22 28.48 -0.23 0.19
CA VAL A 22 28.29 -0.20 1.64
C VAL A 22 26.84 -0.56 1.94
N GLN A 23 26.66 -1.55 2.81
CA GLN A 23 25.33 -1.98 3.22
C GLN A 23 24.57 -0.84 3.91
N GLY A 24 23.31 -0.66 3.52
CA GLY A 24 22.42 0.30 4.13
C GLY A 24 22.16 0.02 5.61
N ARG A 25 21.76 1.04 6.36
CA ARG A 25 21.46 0.94 7.80
C ARG A 25 20.03 1.39 8.09
N ARG A 26 19.59 1.11 9.32
CA ARG A 26 18.40 1.73 9.91
C ARG A 26 18.78 3.11 10.43
N THR A 27 17.93 4.11 10.20
CA THR A 27 18.15 5.44 10.76
C THR A 27 17.60 5.56 12.19
N THR A 28 18.15 6.52 12.95
CA THR A 28 17.58 6.99 14.23
C THR A 28 16.78 8.28 14.07
N VAL A 29 16.80 8.88 12.87
CA VAL A 29 16.00 10.07 12.54
C VAL A 29 14.53 9.67 12.50
N ALA A 30 13.66 10.50 13.06
CA ALA A 30 12.22 10.29 12.97
C ALA A 30 11.71 10.65 11.58
N GLY A 31 10.92 9.77 10.97
CA GLY A 31 10.26 10.07 9.69
C GLY A 31 9.12 11.07 9.85
N GLU A 32 9.14 12.10 9.01
CA GLU A 32 8.07 13.08 8.86
C GLU A 32 7.21 12.76 7.62
N ALA A 33 5.97 13.25 7.61
CA ALA A 33 5.14 13.18 6.41
C ALA A 33 5.57 14.30 5.43
N PRO A 34 5.68 14.01 4.12
CA PRO A 34 6.20 14.98 3.16
C PRO A 34 5.20 16.06 2.75
N LEU A 35 3.91 15.88 3.07
CA LEU A 35 2.86 16.84 2.77
C LEU A 35 2.47 17.64 4.02
N PRO A 36 2.12 18.93 3.86
CA PRO A 36 1.66 19.75 4.96
C PRO A 36 0.38 19.19 5.58
N GLU A 37 0.15 19.50 6.85
CA GLU A 37 -1.09 19.13 7.51
C GLU A 37 -2.32 19.76 6.83
N VAL A 38 -3.43 19.01 6.88
CA VAL A 38 -4.73 19.43 6.39
C VAL A 38 -5.65 19.76 7.57
N ILE A 39 -6.53 20.75 7.37
CA ILE A 39 -7.54 21.11 8.37
C ILE A 39 -8.56 19.96 8.48
N CYS A 40 -8.77 19.49 9.71
CA CYS A 40 -9.87 18.59 10.02
C CYS A 40 -11.14 19.44 10.24
N PRO A 41 -12.19 19.30 9.41
CA PRO A 41 -13.46 19.97 9.66
C PRO A 41 -14.12 19.40 10.93
N GLU A 42 -14.94 20.21 11.61
CA GLU A 42 -15.69 19.77 12.79
C GLU A 42 -16.58 18.56 12.47
N GLY A 43 -16.49 17.50 13.27
CA GLY A 43 -17.22 16.24 13.01
C GLY A 43 -16.72 15.45 11.80
N GLY A 44 -15.54 15.77 11.27
CA GLY A 44 -14.86 15.02 10.23
C GLY A 44 -13.62 14.30 10.73
N VAL A 45 -12.88 13.74 9.77
CA VAL A 45 -11.61 13.06 9.98
C VAL A 45 -10.50 13.70 9.16
N ARG A 46 -9.26 13.53 9.60
CA ARG A 46 -8.07 13.79 8.77
C ARG A 46 -7.13 12.59 8.78
N LEU A 47 -6.41 12.42 7.67
CA LEU A 47 -5.38 11.41 7.49
C LEU A 47 -4.17 12.04 6.80
N VAL A 48 -3.00 11.87 7.41
CA VAL A 48 -1.70 12.20 6.83
C VAL A 48 -0.84 10.94 6.79
N THR A 49 -0.37 10.53 5.61
CA THR A 49 0.45 9.33 5.45
C THR A 49 1.91 9.68 5.18
N SER A 50 2.82 8.81 5.59
CA SER A 50 4.25 8.93 5.29
C SER A 50 4.67 7.99 4.15
N TRP A 51 5.95 8.01 3.80
CA TRP A 51 6.53 7.17 2.76
C TRP A 51 6.48 5.70 3.13
N VAL A 52 6.04 4.86 2.20
CA VAL A 52 6.00 3.40 2.38
C VAL A 52 6.73 2.73 1.23
N GLU A 53 7.64 1.84 1.58
CA GLU A 53 8.36 0.97 0.66
C GLU A 53 7.57 -0.33 0.43
N PRO A 54 7.27 -0.73 -0.82
CA PRO A 54 6.60 -2.00 -1.11
C PRO A 54 7.33 -3.23 -0.56
N ALA A 55 8.65 -3.16 -0.42
CA ALA A 55 9.48 -4.12 0.32
C ALA A 55 9.35 -5.58 -0.15
N TYR A 56 9.11 -5.78 -1.44
CA TYR A 56 8.94 -7.11 -2.04
C TYR A 56 10.17 -8.01 -1.84
N LEU A 57 9.94 -9.31 -1.71
CA LEU A 57 10.97 -10.25 -1.26
C LEU A 57 12.17 -10.34 -2.21
N GLU A 58 11.92 -10.46 -3.51
CA GLU A 58 12.96 -10.63 -4.52
C GLU A 58 13.29 -9.29 -5.17
N PRO A 59 14.55 -8.80 -5.11
CA PRO A 59 14.96 -7.59 -5.81
C PRO A 59 14.65 -7.64 -7.31
N ASP A 60 14.63 -6.48 -7.95
CA ASP A 60 14.52 -6.40 -9.40
C ASP A 60 15.67 -7.18 -10.04
N ALA A 61 15.29 -8.11 -10.90
CA ALA A 61 16.23 -8.86 -11.70
C ALA A 61 15.64 -9.09 -13.08
N SER A 62 16.49 -9.00 -14.09
CA SER A 62 16.15 -9.30 -15.48
C SER A 62 17.38 -9.88 -16.16
N TRP A 63 17.17 -10.62 -17.24
CA TRP A 63 18.26 -11.12 -18.06
C TRP A 63 17.89 -11.05 -19.54
N CYS A 64 18.89 -10.96 -20.41
CA CYS A 64 18.71 -10.89 -21.85
C CYS A 64 19.91 -11.53 -22.58
N VAL A 65 19.65 -12.09 -23.76
CA VAL A 65 20.69 -12.43 -24.76
C VAL A 65 20.86 -11.28 -25.75
N PRO A 66 22.00 -11.16 -26.45
CA PRO A 66 22.16 -10.18 -27.52
C PRO A 66 21.06 -10.36 -28.58
N GLY A 67 20.42 -9.28 -29.02
CA GLY A 67 19.33 -9.34 -30.00
C GLY A 67 17.97 -9.88 -29.51
N GLY A 68 17.87 -10.55 -28.35
CA GLY A 68 16.60 -11.10 -27.80
C GLY A 68 15.71 -10.17 -26.96
N GLU A 69 14.58 -10.68 -26.47
CA GLU A 69 13.69 -9.97 -25.54
C GLU A 69 14.09 -10.20 -24.07
N PRO A 70 14.16 -9.15 -23.23
CA PRO A 70 14.53 -9.29 -21.82
C PRO A 70 13.40 -9.91 -20.97
N ALA A 71 13.78 -10.73 -19.98
CA ALA A 71 12.83 -11.32 -19.04
C ALA A 71 12.22 -10.26 -18.09
N SER A 72 10.90 -10.32 -17.88
CA SER A 72 10.22 -9.39 -16.96
C SER A 72 10.58 -9.67 -15.48
N PRO A 73 10.91 -8.65 -14.67
CA PRO A 73 11.13 -8.79 -13.24
C PRO A 73 9.90 -9.27 -12.47
N LEU A 74 8.70 -9.14 -13.05
CA LEU A 74 7.45 -9.66 -12.49
C LEU A 74 7.44 -11.20 -12.42
N ALA A 75 8.23 -11.88 -13.26
CA ALA A 75 8.40 -13.33 -13.19
C ALA A 75 9.21 -13.79 -11.97
N ASN A 76 9.98 -12.89 -11.34
CA ASN A 76 10.83 -13.18 -10.19
C ASN A 76 10.09 -12.88 -8.88
N GLY A 77 8.82 -13.30 -8.79
CA GLY A 77 7.95 -13.05 -7.65
C GLY A 77 7.22 -11.69 -7.70
N GLY A 78 5.99 -11.69 -7.19
CA GLY A 78 5.12 -10.52 -7.12
C GLY A 78 5.76 -9.38 -6.33
N ALA A 79 5.41 -8.15 -6.71
CA ALA A 79 6.00 -6.93 -6.13
C ALA A 79 4.98 -5.85 -5.77
N PHE A 80 3.70 -6.21 -5.72
CA PHE A 80 2.61 -5.28 -5.40
C PHE A 80 2.61 -4.03 -6.29
N GLY A 81 2.95 -4.19 -7.58
CA GLY A 81 3.13 -3.11 -8.55
C GLY A 81 4.54 -2.49 -8.60
N GLY A 82 5.41 -2.76 -7.62
CA GLY A 82 6.70 -2.08 -7.45
C GLY A 82 7.78 -2.39 -8.49
N LYS A 83 7.60 -3.41 -9.32
CA LYS A 83 8.52 -3.81 -10.38
C LYS A 83 8.07 -3.40 -11.79
N VAL A 84 6.89 -2.80 -11.94
CA VAL A 84 6.33 -2.44 -13.26
C VAL A 84 7.22 -1.43 -13.98
N ALA A 85 7.76 -0.45 -13.25
CA ALA A 85 8.63 0.59 -13.79
C ALA A 85 10.13 0.25 -13.70
N SER A 86 10.49 -1.02 -13.50
CA SER A 86 11.89 -1.42 -13.27
C SER A 86 12.78 -1.17 -14.49
N THR A 87 13.90 -0.48 -14.28
CA THR A 87 14.88 -0.26 -15.37
C THR A 87 15.81 -1.47 -15.59
N ALA A 88 15.68 -2.53 -14.79
CA ALA A 88 16.48 -3.74 -14.93
C ALA A 88 16.31 -4.40 -16.31
N VAL A 89 15.11 -4.31 -16.89
CA VAL A 89 14.76 -4.84 -18.22
C VAL A 89 15.61 -4.15 -19.31
N THR A 90 15.54 -2.82 -19.35
CA THR A 90 16.30 -2.00 -20.31
C THR A 90 17.80 -2.22 -20.14
N ALA A 91 18.29 -2.25 -18.89
CA ALA A 91 19.70 -2.49 -18.62
C ALA A 91 20.17 -3.87 -19.08
N ALA A 92 19.37 -4.92 -18.86
CA ALA A 92 19.73 -6.27 -19.28
C ALA A 92 19.89 -6.34 -20.81
N ARG A 93 18.98 -5.71 -21.54
CA ARG A 93 19.04 -5.58 -23.00
C ARG A 93 20.30 -4.82 -23.46
N GLU A 94 20.47 -3.58 -22.99
CA GLU A 94 21.58 -2.71 -23.39
C GLU A 94 22.96 -3.32 -23.08
N LEU A 95 23.09 -3.97 -21.92
CA LEU A 95 24.35 -4.60 -21.51
C LEU A 95 24.61 -5.89 -22.31
N ALA A 96 23.58 -6.71 -22.58
CA ALA A 96 23.75 -7.91 -23.39
C ALA A 96 24.25 -7.58 -24.81
N ASP A 97 23.63 -6.59 -25.45
CA ASP A 97 24.04 -6.13 -26.79
C ASP A 97 25.46 -5.54 -26.77
N ARG A 98 25.79 -4.73 -25.76
CA ARG A 98 27.12 -4.12 -25.61
C ARG A 98 28.24 -5.14 -25.45
N PHE A 99 28.01 -6.18 -24.66
CA PHE A 99 29.03 -7.20 -24.37
C PHE A 99 28.99 -8.41 -25.31
N GLY A 100 28.00 -8.48 -26.21
CA GLY A 100 27.85 -9.60 -27.15
C GLY A 100 27.62 -10.95 -26.46
N ARG A 101 27.10 -10.96 -25.23
CA ARG A 101 26.82 -12.17 -24.45
C ARG A 101 25.59 -12.00 -23.58
N ALA A 102 25.03 -13.10 -23.09
CA ALA A 102 23.93 -13.05 -22.14
C ALA A 102 24.34 -12.31 -20.85
N VAL A 103 23.50 -11.40 -20.39
CA VAL A 103 23.72 -10.62 -19.16
C VAL A 103 22.50 -10.75 -18.25
N ARG A 104 22.75 -11.00 -16.96
CA ARG A 104 21.76 -10.89 -15.89
C ARG A 104 22.03 -9.63 -15.06
N VAL A 105 21.01 -8.79 -14.99
CA VAL A 105 20.96 -7.60 -14.13
C VAL A 105 20.23 -7.94 -12.84
N VAL A 106 20.79 -7.52 -11.71
CA VAL A 106 20.19 -7.71 -10.38
C VAL A 106 20.43 -6.45 -9.55
N TYR A 107 19.38 -5.85 -9.02
CA TYR A 107 19.46 -4.78 -8.03
C TYR A 107 19.91 -5.34 -6.68
N ALA A 108 20.68 -4.54 -5.93
CA ALA A 108 20.77 -4.78 -4.49
C ALA A 108 19.49 -4.26 -3.81
N ARG A 109 19.25 -4.70 -2.58
CA ARG A 109 18.08 -4.26 -1.81
C ARG A 109 17.99 -2.74 -1.72
N GLU A 110 19.12 -2.08 -1.49
CA GLU A 110 19.15 -0.63 -1.36
C GLU A 110 18.94 0.10 -2.69
N ASP A 111 19.14 -0.56 -3.84
CA ASP A 111 18.76 0.00 -5.15
C ASP A 111 17.25 -0.05 -5.31
N CYS A 112 16.59 -1.14 -4.91
CA CYS A 112 15.13 -1.21 -4.88
C CYS A 112 14.52 -0.07 -4.04
N VAL A 113 15.11 0.23 -2.89
CA VAL A 113 14.62 1.31 -2.01
C VAL A 113 14.87 2.69 -2.63
N ARG A 114 16.01 2.94 -3.26
CA ARG A 114 16.33 4.26 -3.84
C ARG A 114 15.62 4.53 -5.15
N LEU A 115 15.57 3.53 -6.03
CA LEU A 115 15.11 3.67 -7.41
C LEU A 115 13.67 3.21 -7.60
N GLY A 116 13.20 2.28 -6.76
CA GLY A 116 11.86 1.74 -6.86
C GLY A 116 10.80 2.75 -6.40
N PRO A 117 9.59 2.70 -6.98
CA PRO A 117 8.53 3.59 -6.59
C PRO A 117 8.03 3.32 -5.17
N LYS A 118 7.57 4.37 -4.50
CA LYS A 118 6.92 4.34 -3.19
C LYS A 118 5.42 4.52 -3.33
N ARG A 119 4.67 4.03 -2.34
CA ARG A 119 3.26 4.39 -2.22
C ARG A 119 3.15 5.92 -2.11
N PRO A 120 2.29 6.61 -2.89
CA PRO A 120 2.12 8.05 -2.78
C PRO A 120 1.63 8.47 -1.39
N PRO A 121 2.36 9.33 -0.67
CA PRO A 121 1.87 9.96 0.55
C PRO A 121 0.69 10.89 0.27
N ILE A 122 -0.25 10.98 1.22
CA ILE A 122 -1.40 11.88 1.16
C ILE A 122 -1.54 12.73 2.42
N ALA A 123 -2.21 13.87 2.28
CA ALA A 123 -2.76 14.63 3.39
C ALA A 123 -4.19 15.04 3.01
N ALA A 124 -5.20 14.49 3.70
CA ALA A 124 -6.60 14.67 3.32
C ALA A 124 -7.55 14.68 4.53
N SER A 125 -8.71 15.29 4.35
CA SER A 125 -9.81 15.25 5.32
C SER A 125 -11.12 14.87 4.64
N ALA A 126 -12.03 14.33 5.45
CA ALA A 126 -13.36 13.96 5.00
C ALA A 126 -14.42 14.25 6.07
N VAL A 127 -15.62 14.63 5.65
CA VAL A 127 -16.76 14.91 6.53
C VAL A 127 -18.08 14.64 5.83
N VAL A 128 -19.06 14.14 6.57
CA VAL A 128 -20.44 14.00 6.10
C VAL A 128 -21.22 15.27 6.45
N ARG A 129 -21.85 15.89 5.45
CA ARG A 129 -22.73 17.07 5.60
C ARG A 129 -23.98 16.86 4.74
N GLU A 130 -25.15 16.94 5.36
CA GLU A 130 -26.44 16.94 4.64
C GLU A 130 -26.63 15.75 3.67
N GLY A 131 -26.08 14.57 4.00
CA GLY A 131 -26.15 13.39 3.14
C GLY A 131 -25.13 13.36 1.99
N THR A 132 -24.14 14.25 2.00
CA THR A 132 -23.00 14.26 1.08
C THR A 132 -21.71 14.05 1.87
N LEU A 133 -20.83 13.20 1.35
CA LEU A 133 -19.49 13.00 1.90
C LEU A 133 -18.51 13.86 1.10
N HIS A 134 -17.98 14.90 1.74
CA HIS A 134 -16.98 15.77 1.14
C HIS A 134 -15.59 15.28 1.54
N LEU A 135 -14.75 15.02 0.56
CA LEU A 135 -13.36 14.64 0.73
C LEU A 135 -12.48 15.68 0.03
N ARG A 136 -11.45 16.18 0.72
CA ARG A 136 -10.45 17.08 0.13
C ARG A 136 -9.06 16.68 0.56
N GLY A 137 -8.11 16.66 -0.37
CA GLY A 137 -6.75 16.28 -0.03
C GLY A 137 -5.70 16.62 -1.08
N SER A 138 -4.46 16.33 -0.71
CA SER A 138 -3.30 16.42 -1.58
C SER A 138 -2.58 15.08 -1.66
N VAL A 139 -1.98 14.80 -2.82
CA VAL A 139 -1.22 13.57 -3.09
C VAL A 139 0.17 13.94 -3.59
N ALA A 140 1.21 13.36 -2.99
CA ALA A 140 2.58 13.55 -3.44
C ALA A 140 2.88 12.74 -4.71
N VAL A 141 3.25 13.42 -5.80
CA VAL A 141 3.46 12.81 -7.12
C VAL A 141 4.88 13.00 -7.64
N ASN A 142 5.50 11.92 -8.10
CA ASN A 142 6.80 11.91 -8.76
C ASN A 142 6.88 10.71 -9.73
N GLY A 143 6.86 10.96 -11.03
CA GLY A 143 6.96 9.89 -12.05
C GLY A 143 5.63 9.38 -12.60
N PHE A 144 4.49 9.95 -12.18
CA PHE A 144 3.19 9.77 -12.85
C PHE A 144 2.37 11.07 -12.81
N GLY A 145 1.44 11.21 -13.77
CA GLY A 145 0.73 12.45 -14.08
C GLY A 145 -0.61 12.67 -13.35
N ALA A 146 -1.25 13.78 -13.70
CA ALA A 146 -2.45 14.38 -13.10
C ALA A 146 -3.78 13.68 -13.45
N GLU A 147 -3.81 12.35 -13.54
CA GLU A 147 -5.10 11.67 -13.59
C GLU A 147 -5.86 11.93 -12.27
N PRO A 148 -7.18 12.16 -12.32
CA PRO A 148 -7.94 12.42 -11.11
C PRO A 148 -7.84 11.19 -10.20
N PHE A 149 -7.41 11.42 -8.96
CA PHE A 149 -7.35 10.41 -7.91
C PHE A 149 -8.77 10.04 -7.48
N THR A 150 -9.50 9.34 -8.34
CA THR A 150 -10.84 8.90 -8.01
C THR A 150 -10.76 7.64 -7.16
N GLY A 151 -11.48 7.66 -6.04
CA GLY A 151 -11.79 6.44 -5.31
C GLY A 151 -12.54 5.46 -6.22
N GLY A 152 -12.55 4.19 -5.85
CA GLY A 152 -13.49 3.24 -6.45
C GLY A 152 -14.95 3.66 -6.23
N PRO A 153 -15.92 2.95 -6.81
CA PRO A 153 -17.33 3.16 -6.51
C PRO A 153 -17.59 3.13 -4.99
N SER A 154 -18.46 4.01 -4.50
CA SER A 154 -18.90 3.93 -3.11
C SER A 154 -19.91 2.78 -2.96
N PRO A 155 -19.75 1.85 -2.00
CA PRO A 155 -20.79 0.88 -1.66
C PRO A 155 -21.96 1.52 -0.90
N TYR A 156 -21.78 2.75 -0.43
CA TYR A 156 -22.73 3.48 0.39
C TYR A 156 -23.59 4.42 -0.43
N ASP A 157 -24.84 4.55 -0.03
CA ASP A 157 -25.83 5.50 -0.53
C ASP A 157 -25.52 6.93 -0.07
N PHE A 158 -24.35 7.41 -0.48
CA PHE A 158 -23.90 8.79 -0.34
C PHE A 158 -23.42 9.31 -1.68
N THR A 159 -23.69 10.59 -1.93
CA THR A 159 -22.92 11.34 -2.92
C THR A 159 -21.54 11.59 -2.34
N VAL A 160 -20.49 11.13 -3.04
CA VAL A 160 -19.11 11.39 -2.65
C VAL A 160 -18.52 12.48 -3.55
N GLU A 161 -18.24 13.64 -2.95
CA GLU A 161 -17.56 14.75 -3.61
C GLU A 161 -16.09 14.76 -3.18
N ALA A 162 -15.22 14.22 -4.03
CA ALA A 162 -13.79 14.14 -3.76
C ALA A 162 -12.99 15.12 -4.62
N ASP A 163 -12.18 15.95 -3.96
CA ASP A 163 -11.23 16.87 -4.59
C ASP A 163 -9.81 16.54 -4.15
N TRP A 164 -8.94 16.21 -5.11
CA TRP A 164 -7.57 15.82 -4.87
C TRP A 164 -6.61 16.69 -5.66
N THR A 165 -5.68 17.32 -4.96
CA THR A 165 -4.62 18.13 -5.55
C THR A 165 -3.32 17.32 -5.68
N PRO A 166 -2.81 17.04 -6.88
CA PRO A 166 -1.46 16.53 -7.04
C PRO A 166 -0.44 17.59 -6.60
N VAL A 167 0.48 17.21 -5.72
CA VAL A 167 1.59 18.03 -5.26
C VAL A 167 2.89 17.40 -5.76
N PRO A 168 3.63 18.06 -6.67
CA PRO A 168 4.92 17.57 -7.13
C PRO A 168 5.88 17.32 -5.96
N ASN A 169 6.52 16.17 -5.95
CA ASN A 169 7.45 15.77 -4.92
C ASN A 169 8.81 15.41 -5.53
N PRO A 170 9.91 16.11 -5.21
CA PRO A 170 11.21 15.82 -5.80
C PRO A 170 11.92 14.62 -5.16
N ALA A 171 11.50 14.15 -3.98
CA ALA A 171 12.30 13.25 -3.16
C ALA A 171 12.38 11.81 -3.71
N LEU A 172 11.25 11.10 -3.74
CA LEU A 172 11.22 9.71 -4.18
C LEU A 172 10.18 9.49 -5.28
N PRO A 173 10.45 8.58 -6.25
CA PRO A 173 9.46 8.21 -7.24
C PRO A 173 8.25 7.59 -6.55
N THR A 174 7.06 7.92 -7.01
CA THR A 174 5.80 7.34 -6.56
C THR A 174 5.13 6.58 -7.70
N TRP A 175 4.22 5.66 -7.39
CA TRP A 175 3.47 4.93 -8.42
C TRP A 175 2.05 4.62 -7.98
N PRO A 176 1.03 4.84 -8.83
CA PRO A 176 -0.36 4.73 -8.42
C PRO A 176 -0.86 3.29 -8.33
N ALA A 177 -0.14 2.30 -8.86
CA ALA A 177 -0.54 0.88 -8.78
C ALA A 177 -0.02 0.16 -7.52
N LEU A 178 0.47 0.89 -6.52
CA LEU A 178 1.06 0.29 -5.33
C LEU A 178 0.01 0.07 -4.22
N ARG A 179 -0.24 -1.20 -3.88
CA ARG A 179 -1.02 -1.64 -2.71
C ARG A 179 -2.40 -0.99 -2.61
N ALA A 180 -3.25 -1.11 -3.63
CA ALA A 180 -4.60 -0.50 -3.64
C ALA A 180 -4.65 1.04 -3.54
N PHE A 181 -3.59 1.77 -3.89
CA PHE A 181 -3.69 3.22 -4.04
C PHE A 181 -4.53 3.57 -5.29
N PRO A 182 -5.35 4.64 -5.30
CA PRO A 182 -5.79 5.48 -4.18
C PRO A 182 -7.05 4.92 -3.46
N LEU A 183 -7.51 3.71 -3.82
CA LEU A 183 -8.72 3.09 -3.27
C LEU A 183 -8.69 3.03 -1.75
N ALA A 184 -7.57 2.65 -1.16
CA ALA A 184 -7.46 2.48 0.29
C ALA A 184 -7.50 3.81 1.06
N GLU A 185 -6.84 4.86 0.57
CA GLU A 185 -6.95 6.21 1.15
C GLU A 185 -8.39 6.68 1.15
N HIS A 186 -9.06 6.51 0.01
CA HIS A 186 -10.45 6.89 -0.15
C HIS A 186 -11.35 6.12 0.81
N ALA A 187 -11.22 4.79 0.87
CA ALA A 187 -11.98 3.93 1.77
C ALA A 187 -11.77 4.29 3.24
N VAL A 188 -10.51 4.48 3.67
CA VAL A 188 -10.17 4.86 5.04
C VAL A 188 -10.84 6.19 5.43
N LEU A 189 -10.78 7.20 4.57
CA LEU A 189 -11.41 8.51 4.82
C LEU A 189 -12.94 8.43 4.83
N VAL A 190 -13.54 7.70 3.88
CA VAL A 190 -14.99 7.51 3.81
C VAL A 190 -15.50 6.81 5.06
N GLU A 191 -14.89 5.68 5.42
CA GLU A 191 -15.26 4.89 6.59
C GLU A 191 -15.05 5.65 7.89
N GLY A 192 -14.00 6.46 7.97
CA GLY A 192 -13.77 7.36 9.09
C GLY A 192 -14.86 8.42 9.21
N ALA A 193 -15.23 9.09 8.12
CA ALA A 193 -16.28 10.11 8.14
C ALA A 193 -17.67 9.52 8.46
N ILE A 194 -17.98 8.31 7.97
CA ILE A 194 -19.21 7.58 8.35
C ILE A 194 -19.20 7.29 9.85
N HIS A 195 -18.09 6.82 10.39
CA HIS A 195 -17.95 6.57 11.83
C HIS A 195 -18.14 7.84 12.66
N GLU A 196 -17.45 8.95 12.34
CA GLU A 196 -17.56 10.21 13.10
C GLU A 196 -18.96 10.84 13.00
N SER A 197 -19.65 10.66 11.88
CA SER A 197 -21.00 11.19 11.71
C SER A 197 -22.09 10.37 12.42
N GLY A 198 -21.74 9.18 12.95
CA GLY A 198 -22.68 8.31 13.67
C GLY A 198 -23.74 7.65 12.79
N HIS A 199 -23.57 7.63 11.47
CA HIS A 199 -24.49 6.93 10.58
C HIS A 199 -24.36 5.41 10.74
N ASP A 200 -25.49 4.71 10.67
CA ASP A 200 -25.49 3.26 10.57
C ASP A 200 -25.03 2.83 9.17
N ARG A 201 -23.82 2.27 9.10
CA ARG A 201 -23.21 1.75 7.87
C ARG A 201 -24.12 0.75 7.15
N ALA A 202 -24.80 -0.13 7.89
CA ALA A 202 -25.64 -1.16 7.26
C ALA A 202 -26.84 -0.55 6.54
N ALA A 203 -27.43 0.51 7.10
CA ALA A 203 -28.53 1.25 6.48
C ALA A 203 -28.12 1.99 5.19
N LEU A 204 -26.82 2.22 4.99
CA LEU A 204 -26.28 2.91 3.82
C LEU A 204 -25.96 1.97 2.65
N VAL A 205 -25.95 0.65 2.85
CA VAL A 205 -25.65 -0.32 1.79
C VAL A 205 -26.96 -0.83 1.19
N ARG A 206 -27.21 -0.48 -0.08
CA ARG A 206 -28.45 -0.84 -0.80
C ARG A 206 -28.32 -2.06 -1.71
N ASP A 207 -27.11 -2.33 -2.18
CA ASP A 207 -26.83 -3.45 -3.08
C ASP A 207 -26.61 -4.72 -2.26
N GLU A 208 -27.36 -5.79 -2.57
CA GLU A 208 -27.26 -7.08 -1.87
C GLU A 208 -25.85 -7.68 -1.94
N ARG A 209 -25.12 -7.45 -3.04
CA ARG A 209 -23.75 -7.92 -3.24
C ARG A 209 -22.77 -7.22 -2.31
N HIS A 210 -22.96 -5.92 -2.08
CA HIS A 210 -22.20 -5.17 -1.08
C HIS A 210 -22.60 -5.56 0.34
N ALA A 211 -23.89 -5.78 0.59
CA ALA A 211 -24.39 -6.23 1.89
C ALA A 211 -23.83 -7.61 2.29
N ALA A 212 -23.61 -8.50 1.32
CA ALA A 212 -23.04 -9.83 1.56
C ALA A 212 -21.59 -9.80 2.08
N VAL A 213 -20.81 -8.78 1.68
CA VAL A 213 -19.42 -8.61 2.15
C VAL A 213 -19.30 -7.69 3.36
N LEU A 214 -20.34 -6.90 3.67
CA LEU A 214 -20.32 -5.90 4.73
C LEU A 214 -19.94 -6.49 6.10
N LEU A 215 -18.92 -5.88 6.71
CA LEU A 215 -18.51 -6.09 8.10
C LEU A 215 -18.38 -4.72 8.78
N ASP A 216 -17.25 -4.45 9.45
CA ASP A 216 -16.95 -3.12 10.02
C ASP A 216 -16.47 -2.13 8.94
N SER A 217 -16.27 -2.61 7.72
CA SER A 217 -16.04 -1.83 6.51
C SER A 217 -16.64 -2.52 5.28
N CYS A 218 -16.77 -1.77 4.19
CA CYS A 218 -17.13 -2.28 2.86
C CYS A 218 -16.47 -1.41 1.79
N VAL A 219 -15.84 -2.04 0.80
CA VAL A 219 -15.13 -1.38 -0.29
C VAL A 219 -15.43 -2.06 -1.62
N VAL A 220 -15.54 -1.26 -2.69
CA VAL A 220 -15.75 -1.72 -4.06
C VAL A 220 -14.61 -1.23 -4.94
N GLU A 221 -13.98 -2.15 -5.67
CA GLU A 221 -12.96 -1.88 -6.67
C GLU A 221 -13.64 -1.61 -8.03
N ARG A 222 -12.97 -0.93 -8.97
CA ARG A 222 -13.52 -0.55 -10.28
C ARG A 222 -13.93 -1.74 -11.15
N SER A 223 -13.29 -2.90 -10.98
CA SER A 223 -13.70 -4.17 -11.59
C SER A 223 -15.08 -4.63 -11.11
N GLY A 224 -15.57 -4.10 -9.99
CA GLY A 224 -16.75 -4.57 -9.27
C GLY A 224 -16.39 -5.56 -8.16
N ALA A 225 -15.15 -6.03 -8.01
CA ALA A 225 -14.78 -6.83 -6.84
C ALA A 225 -15.05 -6.04 -5.56
N CYS A 226 -15.64 -6.66 -4.53
CA CYS A 226 -15.92 -5.98 -3.27
C CYS A 226 -15.48 -6.81 -2.07
N ALA A 227 -15.14 -6.13 -0.98
CA ALA A 227 -14.73 -6.78 0.25
C ALA A 227 -15.17 -5.96 1.46
N GLY A 228 -15.43 -6.65 2.57
CA GLY A 228 -15.56 -6.04 3.89
C GLY A 228 -14.63 -6.73 4.88
N ALA A 229 -14.25 -5.99 5.92
CA ALA A 229 -13.36 -6.50 6.94
C ALA A 229 -13.83 -6.12 8.35
N ARG A 230 -13.47 -6.95 9.32
CA ARG A 230 -13.47 -6.64 10.74
C ARG A 230 -12.07 -6.92 11.29
N VAL A 231 -11.57 -6.01 12.10
CA VAL A 231 -10.31 -6.15 12.80
C VAL A 231 -10.61 -5.98 14.28
N ASP A 232 -10.22 -6.98 15.07
CA ASP A 232 -10.42 -6.97 16.52
C ASP A 232 -9.12 -6.55 17.20
N VAL A 233 -9.20 -5.47 17.97
CA VAL A 233 -8.11 -4.94 18.80
C VAL A 233 -8.57 -4.99 20.25
N ASP A 234 -7.78 -5.59 21.14
CA ASP A 234 -8.08 -5.59 22.57
C ASP A 234 -8.00 -4.15 23.14
N ASP A 235 -9.10 -3.66 23.72
CA ASP A 235 -9.25 -2.27 24.16
C ASP A 235 -8.28 -1.87 25.30
N VAL A 236 -7.73 -2.85 26.03
CA VAL A 236 -6.90 -2.62 27.22
C VAL A 236 -5.41 -2.66 26.86
N THR A 237 -4.99 -3.67 26.12
CA THR A 237 -3.60 -3.94 25.75
C THR A 237 -3.24 -3.31 24.41
N GLY A 238 -4.21 -3.20 23.49
CA GLY A 238 -3.99 -2.84 22.09
C GLY A 238 -3.52 -4.01 21.21
N ALA A 239 -3.58 -5.26 21.68
CA ALA A 239 -3.17 -6.42 20.88
C ALA A 239 -4.12 -6.64 19.69
N LEU A 240 -3.57 -7.01 18.53
CA LEU A 240 -4.37 -7.50 17.41
C LEU A 240 -4.81 -8.94 17.70
N GLU A 241 -6.13 -9.18 17.74
CA GLU A 241 -6.66 -10.49 18.11
C GLU A 241 -7.13 -11.31 16.91
N ARG A 242 -7.77 -10.66 15.92
CA ARG A 242 -8.32 -11.35 14.74
C ARG A 242 -8.56 -10.38 13.59
N VAL A 243 -8.52 -10.92 12.37
CA VAL A 243 -9.01 -10.26 11.15
C VAL A 243 -10.01 -11.18 10.46
N GLU A 244 -11.25 -10.72 10.28
CA GLU A 244 -12.27 -11.37 9.46
C GLU A 244 -12.40 -10.61 8.13
N ILE A 245 -12.40 -11.32 7.02
CA ILE A 245 -12.57 -10.78 5.66
C ILE A 245 -13.69 -11.54 4.96
N ARG A 246 -14.58 -10.78 4.31
CA ARG A 246 -15.48 -11.30 3.28
C ARG A 246 -15.11 -10.67 1.96
N VAL A 247 -14.94 -11.48 0.92
CA VAL A 247 -14.58 -11.01 -0.41
C VAL A 247 -15.49 -11.64 -1.45
N ASN A 248 -16.07 -10.80 -2.32
CA ASN A 248 -16.74 -11.22 -3.54
C ASN A 248 -15.85 -10.83 -4.73
N ALA A 249 -15.40 -11.85 -5.47
CA ALA A 249 -14.54 -11.69 -6.63
C ALA A 249 -15.16 -12.31 -7.90
N GLY A 250 -16.49 -12.45 -7.96
CA GLY A 250 -17.14 -13.35 -8.93
C GLY A 250 -16.75 -14.81 -8.66
N ASP A 251 -16.75 -15.64 -9.69
CA ASP A 251 -16.27 -17.03 -9.69
C ASP A 251 -14.73 -17.03 -9.79
N PRO A 252 -13.99 -17.25 -8.68
CA PRO A 252 -12.54 -17.10 -8.68
C PRO A 252 -11.88 -18.23 -9.48
N LEU A 253 -10.81 -17.89 -10.20
CA LEU A 253 -10.02 -18.90 -10.95
C LEU A 253 -9.44 -20.00 -10.05
N ASP A 254 -9.08 -19.64 -8.81
CA ASP A 254 -8.59 -20.56 -7.79
C ASP A 254 -8.80 -19.95 -6.40
N GLU A 255 -9.63 -20.59 -5.57
CA GLU A 255 -9.96 -20.10 -4.23
C GLU A 255 -8.76 -20.08 -3.28
N VAL A 256 -7.85 -21.05 -3.38
CA VAL A 256 -6.67 -21.15 -2.51
C VAL A 256 -5.75 -19.96 -2.73
N THR A 257 -5.55 -19.60 -4.00
CA THR A 257 -4.78 -18.45 -4.44
C THR A 257 -5.47 -17.15 -4.00
N LEU A 258 -6.79 -17.03 -4.17
CA LEU A 258 -7.54 -15.86 -3.70
C LEU A 258 -7.40 -15.67 -2.18
N ARG A 259 -7.56 -16.73 -1.38
CA ARG A 259 -7.36 -16.67 0.08
C ARG A 259 -5.94 -16.22 0.43
N SER A 260 -4.94 -16.75 -0.27
CA SER A 260 -3.53 -16.36 -0.08
C SER A 260 -3.29 -14.88 -0.37
N TYR A 261 -3.85 -14.35 -1.45
CA TYR A 261 -3.77 -12.93 -1.77
C TYR A 261 -4.52 -12.05 -0.78
N ALA A 262 -5.69 -12.47 -0.31
CA ALA A 262 -6.45 -11.75 0.71
C ALA A 262 -5.68 -11.69 2.05
N THR A 263 -5.04 -12.78 2.48
CA THR A 263 -4.19 -12.78 3.68
C THR A 263 -2.97 -11.87 3.52
N GLY A 264 -2.32 -11.87 2.34
CA GLY A 264 -1.22 -10.95 2.05
C GLY A 264 -1.66 -9.47 2.04
N ALA A 265 -2.84 -9.18 1.50
CA ALA A 265 -3.43 -7.85 1.50
C ALA A 265 -3.73 -7.37 2.94
N ALA A 266 -4.26 -8.25 3.80
CA ALA A 266 -4.50 -7.96 5.21
C ALA A 266 -3.21 -7.60 5.95
N HIS A 267 -2.15 -8.39 5.76
CA HIS A 267 -0.82 -8.14 6.35
C HIS A 267 -0.28 -6.77 5.95
N MET A 268 -0.30 -6.43 4.66
CA MET A 268 0.17 -5.13 4.19
C MET A 268 -0.70 -3.97 4.67
N ALA A 269 -2.02 -4.16 4.79
CA ALA A 269 -2.94 -3.13 5.25
C ALA A 269 -2.72 -2.81 6.74
N LEU A 270 -2.61 -3.85 7.58
CA LEU A 270 -2.25 -3.71 8.99
C LEU A 270 -0.89 -3.00 9.13
N GLY A 271 0.10 -3.45 8.36
CA GLY A 271 1.42 -2.82 8.32
C GLY A 271 1.32 -1.34 7.96
N TRP A 272 0.65 -1.00 6.87
CA TRP A 272 0.49 0.40 6.43
C TRP A 272 -0.16 1.30 7.48
N VAL A 273 -1.24 0.84 8.12
CA VAL A 273 -1.93 1.60 9.15
C VAL A 273 -1.09 1.75 10.41
N LEU A 274 -0.42 0.69 10.85
CA LEU A 274 0.14 0.62 12.21
C LEU A 274 1.64 0.90 12.27
N THR A 275 2.45 0.37 11.36
CA THR A 275 3.90 0.25 11.60
C THR A 275 4.80 0.58 10.42
N GLU A 276 4.36 0.36 9.19
CA GLU A 276 5.16 0.49 7.99
C GLU A 276 5.41 1.95 7.61
N GLY A 277 6.67 2.28 7.39
CA GLY A 277 7.08 3.58 6.86
C GLY A 277 8.60 3.71 6.81
N ILE A 278 9.09 4.54 5.91
CA ILE A 278 10.51 4.87 5.77
C ILE A 278 10.76 6.34 6.04
N THR A 279 11.92 6.63 6.60
CA THR A 279 12.40 8.00 6.78
C THR A 279 13.07 8.48 5.49
N VAL A 280 12.75 9.70 5.08
CA VAL A 280 13.36 10.38 3.94
C VAL A 280 13.98 11.67 4.44
N ASP A 281 15.20 11.94 3.99
CA ASP A 281 15.90 13.17 4.32
C ASP A 281 15.23 14.36 3.62
N ALA A 282 14.84 15.37 4.39
CA ALA A 282 14.07 16.50 3.87
C ALA A 282 14.89 17.42 2.96
N GLU A 283 16.22 17.45 3.10
CA GLU A 283 17.10 18.31 2.30
C GLU A 283 17.51 17.66 0.98
N THR A 284 17.84 16.37 1.03
CA THR A 284 18.41 15.63 -0.10
C THR A 284 17.38 14.77 -0.84
N GLY A 285 16.26 14.42 -0.19
CA GLY A 285 15.26 13.50 -0.73
C GLY A 285 15.65 12.03 -0.67
N GLU A 286 16.81 11.69 -0.08
CA GLU A 286 17.31 10.32 -0.02
C GLU A 286 16.59 9.49 1.07
N PRO A 287 16.31 8.21 0.83
CA PRO A 287 15.76 7.32 1.85
C PRO A 287 16.85 6.95 2.87
N LEU A 288 16.54 7.15 4.15
CA LEU A 288 17.47 6.88 5.26
C LEU A 288 17.31 5.47 5.83
N ASP A 289 16.15 4.85 5.66
CA ASP A 289 15.89 3.46 6.03
C ASP A 289 16.12 2.56 4.81
N LEU A 290 17.13 1.69 4.88
CA LEU A 290 17.58 0.90 3.73
C LEU A 290 17.56 -0.62 3.95
N THR A 291 17.01 -1.07 5.08
CA THR A 291 16.97 -2.50 5.45
C THR A 291 15.53 -2.98 5.63
N ILE A 292 15.24 -4.25 5.33
CA ILE A 292 13.90 -4.83 5.56
C ILE A 292 13.45 -4.65 7.02
N ARG A 293 14.38 -4.76 7.97
CA ARG A 293 14.11 -4.56 9.40
C ARG A 293 13.72 -3.12 9.76
N SER A 294 14.14 -2.12 8.97
CA SER A 294 13.82 -0.72 9.25
C SER A 294 12.45 -0.29 8.70
N PHE A 295 11.81 -1.07 7.82
CA PHE A 295 10.57 -0.65 7.16
C PHE A 295 9.32 -0.80 8.02
N GLY A 296 9.41 -1.46 9.18
CA GLY A 296 8.27 -1.64 10.09
C GLY A 296 7.28 -2.72 9.66
N ILE A 297 7.71 -3.69 8.83
CA ILE A 297 6.88 -4.82 8.41
C ILE A 297 6.51 -5.69 9.62
N ILE A 298 5.23 -6.02 9.77
CA ILE A 298 4.74 -6.88 10.87
C ILE A 298 5.39 -8.26 10.75
N ARG A 299 5.96 -8.75 11.85
CA ARG A 299 6.61 -10.07 11.88
C ARG A 299 5.53 -11.15 11.92
N ALA A 300 5.81 -12.32 11.34
CA ALA A 300 4.85 -13.42 11.29
C ALA A 300 4.29 -13.82 12.67
N LYS A 301 5.10 -13.76 13.74
CA LYS A 301 4.67 -14.07 15.11
C LYS A 301 3.68 -13.05 15.72
N ASP A 302 3.62 -11.85 15.16
CA ASP A 302 2.78 -10.75 15.65
C ASP A 302 1.54 -10.56 14.77
N MET A 303 1.38 -11.38 13.73
CA MET A 303 0.16 -11.39 12.92
C MET A 303 -0.97 -12.08 13.67
N PRO A 304 -2.17 -11.47 13.73
CA PRO A 304 -3.35 -12.17 14.22
C PRO A 304 -3.78 -13.28 13.25
N PRO A 305 -4.57 -14.25 13.70
CA PRO A 305 -5.34 -15.13 12.81
C PRO A 305 -6.15 -14.30 11.80
N VAL A 306 -6.06 -14.69 10.52
CA VAL A 306 -6.81 -14.08 9.41
C VAL A 306 -7.77 -15.11 8.84
N GLU A 307 -9.05 -14.81 8.92
CA GLU A 307 -10.12 -15.63 8.35
C GLU A 307 -10.68 -14.98 7.10
N VAL A 308 -10.68 -15.72 6.01
CA VAL A 308 -11.18 -15.25 4.72
C VAL A 308 -12.40 -16.08 4.35
N ALA A 309 -13.53 -15.45 4.11
CA ALA A 309 -14.71 -16.03 3.49
C ALA A 309 -14.85 -15.49 2.06
N ILE A 310 -14.98 -16.38 1.09
CA ILE A 310 -15.29 -16.02 -0.29
C ILE A 310 -16.82 -16.07 -0.40
N VAL A 311 -17.43 -14.98 -0.83
CA VAL A 311 -18.87 -14.90 -1.07
C VAL A 311 -19.19 -15.54 -2.41
N ASP A 312 -20.13 -16.47 -2.42
CA ASP A 312 -20.58 -17.13 -3.64
C ASP A 312 -21.20 -16.12 -4.61
N ASP A 313 -20.63 -16.03 -5.81
CA ASP A 313 -21.12 -15.20 -6.91
C ASP A 313 -20.78 -15.92 -8.23
N PRO A 314 -21.79 -16.41 -8.99
CA PRO A 314 -21.54 -17.18 -10.22
C PRO A 314 -21.11 -16.30 -11.40
N GLY A 315 -20.95 -14.98 -11.21
CA GLY A 315 -20.44 -14.07 -12.23
C GLY A 315 -18.99 -14.38 -12.63
N PRO A 316 -18.48 -13.80 -13.73
CA PRO A 316 -17.10 -14.02 -14.16
C PRO A 316 -16.09 -13.53 -13.10
N PRO A 317 -14.88 -14.11 -13.05
CA PRO A 317 -13.85 -13.65 -12.13
C PRO A 317 -13.56 -12.16 -12.28
N LEU A 318 -13.50 -11.46 -11.15
CA LEU A 318 -13.23 -10.03 -11.06
C LEU A 318 -11.81 -9.80 -10.58
N ALA A 319 -11.06 -9.02 -11.35
CA ALA A 319 -9.67 -8.68 -11.04
C ALA A 319 -9.58 -7.79 -9.78
N HIS A 320 -8.37 -7.62 -9.24
CA HIS A 320 -8.09 -6.65 -8.17
C HIS A 320 -8.89 -6.81 -6.85
N SER A 321 -9.50 -7.97 -6.59
CA SER A 321 -10.18 -8.25 -5.32
C SER A 321 -9.26 -8.12 -4.10
N SER A 322 -7.96 -8.38 -4.25
CA SER A 322 -6.96 -8.12 -3.19
C SER A 322 -6.81 -6.63 -2.84
N ASP A 323 -7.05 -5.73 -3.80
CA ASP A 323 -7.01 -4.28 -3.54
C ASP A 323 -8.24 -3.84 -2.73
N ALA A 324 -9.42 -4.41 -3.02
CA ALA A 324 -10.62 -4.24 -2.19
C ALA A 324 -10.38 -4.74 -0.75
N VAL A 325 -9.77 -5.92 -0.60
CA VAL A 325 -9.43 -6.48 0.73
C VAL A 325 -8.44 -5.57 1.47
N PHE A 326 -7.37 -5.11 0.82
CA PHE A 326 -6.40 -4.20 1.44
C PHE A 326 -7.11 -2.94 1.97
N ALA A 327 -7.94 -2.31 1.14
CA ALA A 327 -8.65 -1.09 1.49
C ALA A 327 -9.66 -1.31 2.64
N ALA A 328 -10.42 -2.41 2.59
CA ALA A 328 -11.38 -2.77 3.63
C ALA A 328 -10.70 -3.04 4.98
N VAL A 329 -9.58 -3.79 4.99
CA VAL A 329 -8.81 -4.07 6.21
C VAL A 329 -8.18 -2.79 6.75
N ALA A 330 -7.64 -1.91 5.90
CA ALA A 330 -7.07 -0.64 6.35
C ALA A 330 -8.12 0.24 7.05
N ALA A 331 -9.30 0.38 6.46
CA ALA A 331 -10.43 1.11 7.05
C ALA A 331 -10.88 0.50 8.38
N ALA A 332 -11.10 -0.82 8.41
CA ALA A 332 -11.51 -1.53 9.63
C ALA A 332 -10.46 -1.42 10.74
N THR A 333 -9.17 -1.51 10.41
CA THR A 333 -8.07 -1.30 11.36
C THR A 333 -8.11 0.10 11.95
N TRP A 334 -8.29 1.13 11.12
CA TRP A 334 -8.32 2.50 11.60
C TRP A 334 -9.47 2.76 12.58
N ASN A 335 -10.66 2.23 12.27
CA ASN A 335 -11.82 2.32 13.14
C ASN A 335 -11.65 1.50 14.42
N SER A 336 -11.11 0.28 14.35
CA SER A 336 -10.89 -0.53 15.55
C SER A 336 -9.87 0.08 16.49
N VAL A 337 -8.77 0.62 15.96
CA VAL A 337 -7.77 1.34 16.76
C VAL A 337 -8.38 2.61 17.37
N THR A 338 -9.24 3.32 16.63
CA THR A 338 -9.95 4.49 17.16
C THR A 338 -10.81 4.14 18.37
N ARG A 339 -11.55 3.02 18.31
CA ARG A 339 -12.35 2.51 19.44
C ARG A 339 -11.46 2.16 20.63
N ALA A 340 -10.40 1.39 20.40
CA ALA A 340 -9.49 0.96 21.45
C ALA A 340 -8.80 2.16 22.13
N GLU A 341 -8.29 3.13 21.38
CA GLU A 341 -7.59 4.30 21.94
C GLU A 341 -8.52 5.40 22.47
N GLY A 342 -9.82 5.38 22.10
CA GLY A 342 -10.77 6.46 22.39
C GLY A 342 -10.54 7.74 21.59
N ALA A 343 -9.56 7.75 20.68
CA ALA A 343 -9.25 8.86 19.79
C ALA A 343 -8.69 8.34 18.45
N ARG A 344 -9.05 9.00 17.36
CA ARG A 344 -8.63 8.61 16.01
C ARG A 344 -7.17 9.02 15.76
N PRO A 345 -6.27 8.09 15.39
CA PRO A 345 -4.93 8.47 14.98
C PRO A 345 -4.98 9.16 13.61
N GLU A 346 -4.44 10.36 13.50
CA GLU A 346 -4.54 11.16 12.27
C GLU A 346 -3.38 10.95 11.30
N ARG A 347 -2.44 10.07 11.67
CA ARG A 347 -1.20 9.82 10.95
C ARG A 347 -0.95 8.34 10.76
N PHE A 348 -0.58 7.94 9.54
CA PHE A 348 -0.05 6.60 9.26
C PHE A 348 1.45 6.65 8.95
N PRO A 349 2.25 5.71 9.51
CA PRO A 349 1.83 4.68 10.47
C PRO A 349 1.45 5.29 11.83
N ALA A 350 0.43 4.72 12.48
CA ALA A 350 -0.17 5.19 13.74
C ALA A 350 0.72 4.86 14.95
N ARG A 351 1.96 5.37 14.94
CA ARG A 351 3.07 5.01 15.85
C ARG A 351 2.77 5.27 17.33
N ASP A 352 1.86 6.19 17.64
CA ASP A 352 1.54 6.57 19.01
C ASP A 352 0.46 5.70 19.67
N THR A 353 -0.15 4.81 18.90
CA THR A 353 -1.15 3.85 19.40
C THR A 353 -0.46 2.74 20.20
N ARG A 354 -1.15 2.19 21.21
CA ARG A 354 -0.73 1.01 21.97
C ARG A 354 -0.48 -0.17 21.05
N THR A 355 -1.36 -0.38 20.06
CA THR A 355 -1.22 -1.42 19.04
C THR A 355 0.10 -1.31 18.27
N SER A 356 0.42 -0.14 17.71
CA SER A 356 1.69 0.05 16.99
C SER A 356 2.90 -0.14 17.89
N ARG A 357 2.84 0.37 19.13
CA ARG A 357 3.93 0.22 20.11
C ARG A 357 4.18 -1.25 20.47
N LEU A 358 3.14 -2.07 20.59
CA LEU A 358 3.30 -3.51 20.82
C LEU A 358 3.98 -4.20 19.63
N LEU A 359 3.53 -3.93 18.41
CA LEU A 359 4.09 -4.54 17.19
C LEU A 359 5.55 -4.16 16.93
N ARG A 360 5.98 -2.98 17.40
CA ARG A 360 7.35 -2.46 17.21
C ARG A 360 8.35 -2.88 18.28
N ARG A 361 7.91 -3.54 19.36
CA ARG A 361 8.79 -4.16 20.37
C ARG A 361 9.39 -5.46 19.84
#